data_AF-A0A164A8S4-F1
#
_entry.id   AF-A0A164A8S4-F1
#
_cell.length_a   1.000
_cell.length_b   1.000
_cell.length_c   1.000
_cell.angle_alpha   90.00
_cell.angle_beta   90.00
_cell.angle_gamma   90.00
#
_symmetry.space_group_name_H-M   'P 1'
#
loop_
_entity.id
_entity.type
_entity.pdbx_description
1 polymer ?
#
loop_
_entity_poly.entity_id
_entity_poly.type
_entity_poly.pdbx_seq_one_letter_code
_entity_poly.pdbx_strand_id
1 'polypeptide(L)'
;MPTPTKPHDVVLTSEAPLWRVALVRVDEPIVVGQRVFCMRGRKGTLDSRFLYYALQPDQVQADLASRATGTTVLGIRQPELRKVRIPAPPFREQQTIGELLGALDDEIVANERVVDTAERLMLAAVESITIFAPLSDLARQSTRSCKPEQFSDCVTLVLPAFNAGAEPEFVSGLTIKSNKFVLSEPCVLFSKLNPRIPRIWNVGTLPAEMPLASTEFVVLTSIDVGTLPLWAAVSQPEVSEELTQKVAGTSGSHQRIRPHDLLAARVRDARELDRGLAGLIVELGRLSYERRRESRLLARTRCELLSLLMSGKVRIADAKAAVGEVS
;
A
#
# COMPACT_ATOMS: atom_id res chain seq x y z
N MET A 1 -11.89 22.25 18.97
CA MET A 1 -12.96 22.51 17.97
C MET A 1 -14.27 22.76 18.70
N PRO A 2 -15.11 23.73 18.28
CA PRO A 2 -16.39 24.01 18.93
C PRO A 2 -17.48 22.95 18.63
N THR A 3 -17.30 22.11 17.60
CA THR A 3 -18.20 21.00 17.26
C THR A 3 -17.42 19.71 17.04
N PRO A 4 -17.92 18.56 17.54
CA PRO A 4 -17.34 17.24 17.26
C PRO A 4 -17.34 16.90 15.77
N THR A 5 -16.34 16.12 15.35
CA THR A 5 -16.30 15.53 14.01
C THR A 5 -17.44 14.54 13.83
N LYS A 6 -17.83 14.31 12.58
CA LYS A 6 -18.85 13.34 12.17
C LYS A 6 -18.33 12.51 10.98
N PRO A 7 -18.93 11.34 10.71
CA PRO A 7 -18.72 10.64 9.45
C PRO A 7 -18.81 11.57 8.24
N HIS A 8 -17.88 11.39 7.32
CA HIS A 8 -17.70 12.16 6.08
C HIS A 8 -17.20 13.59 6.23
N ASP A 9 -16.85 14.04 7.44
CA ASP A 9 -16.04 15.26 7.55
C ASP A 9 -14.71 15.08 6.81
N VAL A 10 -14.26 16.16 6.17
CA VAL A 10 -13.04 16.18 5.38
C VAL A 10 -11.92 16.76 6.22
N VAL A 11 -10.82 16.01 6.31
CA VAL A 11 -9.64 16.36 7.08
C VAL A 11 -8.52 16.68 6.10
N LEU A 12 -7.90 17.86 6.23
CA LEU A 12 -6.82 18.33 5.34
C LEU A 12 -5.61 18.78 6.16
N THR A 13 -4.44 18.27 5.85
CA THR A 13 -3.19 18.69 6.50
C THR A 13 -2.80 20.11 6.09
N SER A 14 -2.60 20.99 7.07
CA SER A 14 -2.27 22.40 6.84
C SER A 14 -0.78 22.64 6.62
N GLU A 15 0.08 21.73 7.11
CA GLU A 15 1.54 21.76 7.06
C GLU A 15 2.09 20.32 6.95
N ALA A 16 3.27 20.19 6.35
CA ALA A 16 4.06 18.96 6.11
C ALA A 16 3.55 17.62 6.74
N PRO A 17 3.13 16.61 5.94
CA PRO A 17 2.94 16.64 4.49
C PRO A 17 1.73 17.50 4.13
N LEU A 18 1.88 18.43 3.20
CA LEU A 18 0.80 19.31 2.79
C LEU A 18 -0.23 18.59 1.92
N TRP A 19 -1.48 19.07 1.97
CA TRP A 19 -2.54 18.74 1.01
C TRP A 19 -3.04 17.30 1.07
N ARG A 20 -2.65 16.52 2.08
CA ARG A 20 -3.25 15.21 2.29
C ARG A 20 -4.67 15.40 2.77
N VAL A 21 -5.59 14.79 2.05
CA VAL A 21 -7.02 14.83 2.34
C VAL A 21 -7.45 13.44 2.81
N ALA A 22 -8.27 13.40 3.85
CA ALA A 22 -8.88 12.18 4.36
C ALA A 22 -10.36 12.41 4.69
N LEU A 23 -11.15 11.35 4.64
CA LEU A 23 -12.53 11.33 5.15
C LEU A 23 -12.55 10.73 6.56
N VAL A 24 -13.32 11.33 7.45
CA VAL A 24 -13.69 10.66 8.71
C VAL A 24 -14.62 9.51 8.37
N ARG A 25 -14.17 8.28 8.66
CA ARG A 25 -14.91 7.03 8.36
C ARG A 25 -15.46 6.32 9.61
N VAL A 26 -15.28 6.93 10.78
CA VAL A 26 -15.73 6.41 12.08
C VAL A 26 -16.90 7.23 12.58
N ASP A 27 -17.78 6.59 13.34
CA ASP A 27 -18.94 7.23 13.96
C ASP A 27 -18.54 8.03 15.20
N GLU A 28 -17.50 7.57 15.90
CA GLU A 28 -16.96 8.23 17.08
C GLU A 28 -16.23 9.53 16.69
N PRO A 29 -16.45 10.63 17.44
CA PRO A 29 -15.68 11.84 17.23
C PRO A 29 -14.19 11.63 17.43
N ILE A 30 -13.39 12.15 16.50
CA ILE A 30 -11.93 12.12 16.57
C ILE A 30 -11.38 13.49 16.98
N VAL A 31 -10.31 13.48 17.76
CA VAL A 31 -9.57 14.70 18.10
C VAL A 31 -8.61 15.00 16.97
N VAL A 32 -8.74 16.19 16.38
CA VAL A 32 -7.94 16.60 15.23
C VAL A 32 -6.81 17.51 15.71
N GLY A 33 -5.58 17.20 15.29
CA GLY A 33 -4.38 17.92 15.71
C GLY A 33 -4.33 19.37 15.20
N GLN A 34 -3.43 20.18 15.76
CA GLN A 34 -3.32 21.62 15.47
C GLN A 34 -3.00 21.94 14.00
N ARG A 35 -2.30 21.04 13.27
CA ARG A 35 -1.85 21.24 11.88
C ARG A 35 -2.80 20.64 10.85
N VAL A 36 -4.08 20.60 11.18
CA VAL A 36 -5.09 19.92 10.38
C VAL A 36 -6.37 20.73 10.39
N PHE A 37 -6.92 20.97 9.20
CA PHE A 37 -8.25 21.53 9.04
C PHE A 37 -9.27 20.41 8.99
N CYS A 38 -10.37 20.59 9.73
CA CYS A 38 -11.58 19.80 9.56
C CYS A 38 -12.63 20.67 8.88
N MET A 39 -13.20 20.14 7.81
CA MET A 39 -14.14 20.82 6.93
C MET A 39 -15.39 19.96 6.79
N ARG A 40 -16.54 20.62 6.83
CA ARG A 40 -17.84 19.99 6.59
C ARG A 40 -18.55 20.79 5.52
N GLY A 41 -19.02 20.10 4.48
CA GLY A 41 -19.82 20.69 3.43
C GLY A 41 -21.11 21.29 4.01
N ARG A 42 -21.49 22.47 3.52
CA ARG A 42 -22.76 23.09 3.92
C ARG A 42 -23.90 22.36 3.21
N LYS A 43 -24.79 21.73 3.96
CA LYS A 43 -25.96 20.99 3.42
C LYS A 43 -26.73 21.85 2.41
N GLY A 44 -27.05 21.26 1.25
CA GLY A 44 -27.73 21.93 0.14
C GLY A 44 -26.82 22.78 -0.74
N THR A 45 -25.54 22.93 -0.41
CA THR A 45 -24.56 23.70 -1.18
C THR A 45 -23.35 22.85 -1.57
N LEU A 46 -22.77 22.15 -0.60
CA LEU A 46 -21.56 21.35 -0.77
C LEU A 46 -21.71 20.03 -0.01
N ASP A 47 -21.64 18.91 -0.72
CA ASP A 47 -21.58 17.59 -0.11
C ASP A 47 -20.17 17.28 0.41
N SER A 48 -20.05 16.63 1.57
CA SER A 48 -18.74 16.43 2.21
C SER A 48 -17.93 15.30 1.56
N ARG A 49 -18.58 14.23 1.06
CA ARG A 49 -17.89 13.20 0.28
C ARG A 49 -17.42 13.78 -1.05
N PHE A 50 -18.27 14.57 -1.71
CA PHE A 50 -17.87 15.30 -2.91
C PHE A 50 -16.68 16.24 -2.64
N LEU A 51 -16.68 17.01 -1.54
CA LEU A 51 -15.57 17.88 -1.17
C LEU A 51 -14.24 17.10 -1.06
N TYR A 52 -14.26 15.90 -0.48
CA TYR A 52 -13.07 15.05 -0.43
C TYR A 52 -12.49 14.75 -1.82
N TYR A 53 -13.34 14.42 -2.79
CA TYR A 53 -12.92 14.16 -4.17
C TYR A 53 -12.56 15.44 -4.92
N ALA A 54 -13.32 16.52 -4.73
CA ALA A 54 -13.13 17.80 -5.41
C ALA A 54 -11.81 18.49 -5.04
N LEU A 55 -11.17 18.10 -3.93
CA LEU A 55 -9.86 18.60 -3.51
C LEU A 55 -8.69 17.89 -4.20
N GLN A 56 -8.90 16.74 -4.84
CA GLN A 56 -7.83 15.91 -5.37
C GLN A 56 -7.32 16.23 -6.80
N PRO A 57 -8.12 16.80 -7.73
CA PRO A 57 -7.66 17.09 -9.08
C PRO A 57 -6.43 18.01 -9.12
N ASP A 58 -5.54 17.77 -10.10
CA ASP A 58 -4.27 18.51 -10.25
C ASP A 58 -4.45 20.02 -10.29
N GLN A 59 -5.52 20.51 -10.93
CA GLN A 59 -5.82 21.95 -10.99
C GLN A 59 -6.10 22.53 -9.59
N VAL A 60 -6.79 21.78 -8.73
CA VAL A 60 -7.12 22.20 -7.37
C VAL A 60 -5.90 22.08 -6.46
N GLN A 61 -5.10 21.02 -6.64
CA GLN A 61 -3.82 20.85 -5.97
C GLN A 61 -2.83 21.97 -6.34
N ALA A 62 -2.81 22.42 -7.60
CA ALA A 62 -2.01 23.56 -8.04
C ALA A 62 -2.49 24.89 -7.42
N ASP A 63 -3.81 25.11 -7.33
CA ASP A 63 -4.37 26.31 -6.66
C ASP A 63 -4.03 26.30 -5.16
N LEU A 64 -4.16 25.14 -4.49
CA LEU A 64 -3.70 24.94 -3.10
C LEU A 64 -2.21 25.28 -2.95
N ALA A 65 -1.35 24.72 -3.81
CA ALA A 65 0.09 24.95 -3.78
C ALA A 65 0.46 26.42 -4.00
N SER A 66 -0.21 27.11 -4.93
CA SER A 66 0.03 28.54 -5.21
C SER A 66 -0.30 29.47 -4.04
N ARG A 67 -1.12 28.97 -3.10
CA ARG A 67 -1.57 29.69 -1.90
C ARG A 67 -0.82 29.30 -0.63
N ALA A 68 0.04 28.28 -0.69
CA ALA A 68 0.91 27.98 0.43
C ALA A 68 1.94 29.09 0.63
N THR A 69 2.32 29.28 1.88
CA THR A 69 3.32 30.24 2.33
C THR A 69 4.39 29.54 3.15
N GLY A 70 5.57 30.13 3.23
CA GLY A 70 6.72 29.59 3.96
C GLY A 70 7.83 29.10 3.02
N THR A 71 9.08 29.20 3.48
CA THR A 71 10.26 28.82 2.70
C THR A 71 10.84 27.47 3.14
N THR A 72 10.84 27.20 4.45
CA THR A 72 11.37 25.94 5.05
C THR A 72 10.26 24.96 5.39
N VAL A 73 9.11 25.45 5.87
CA VAL A 73 7.88 24.67 6.09
C VAL A 73 6.77 25.38 5.34
N LEU A 74 6.32 24.76 4.25
CA LEU A 74 5.17 25.23 3.51
C LEU A 74 3.90 24.97 4.35
N GLY A 75 2.99 25.93 4.34
CA GLY A 75 1.75 25.92 5.12
C GLY A 75 0.63 26.72 4.45
N ILE A 76 -0.62 26.29 4.57
CA ILE A 76 -1.79 27.09 4.16
C ILE A 76 -2.53 27.67 5.36
N ARG A 77 -2.82 28.96 5.30
CA ARG A 77 -3.66 29.63 6.30
C ARG A 77 -5.13 29.44 5.96
N GLN A 78 -5.98 29.34 6.98
CA GLN A 78 -7.43 29.16 6.79
C GLN A 78 -8.08 30.19 5.83
N PRO A 79 -7.74 31.50 5.87
CA PRO A 79 -8.31 32.47 4.93
C PRO A 79 -7.94 32.20 3.46
N GLU A 80 -6.75 31.65 3.21
CA GLU A 80 -6.32 31.29 1.85
C GLU A 80 -6.95 29.99 1.39
N LEU A 81 -7.09 29.00 2.27
CA LEU A 81 -7.80 27.75 1.98
C LEU A 81 -9.25 28.01 1.53
N ARG A 82 -9.94 28.98 2.15
CA ARG A 82 -11.31 29.37 1.76
C ARG A 82 -11.43 29.99 0.36
N LYS A 83 -10.31 30.42 -0.24
CA LYS A 83 -10.27 31.02 -1.59
C LYS A 83 -9.97 30.00 -2.68
N VAL A 84 -9.64 28.76 -2.31
CA VAL A 84 -9.36 27.67 -3.25
C VAL A 84 -10.61 27.38 -4.07
N ARG A 85 -10.45 27.31 -5.39
CA ARG A 85 -11.54 27.01 -6.31
C ARG A 85 -11.65 25.51 -6.52
N ILE A 86 -12.86 24.99 -6.35
CA ILE A 86 -13.20 23.58 -6.60
C ILE A 86 -14.31 23.50 -7.66
N PRO A 87 -14.44 22.36 -8.36
CA PRO A 87 -15.61 22.09 -9.19
C PRO A 87 -16.90 22.22 -8.36
N ALA A 88 -17.92 22.84 -8.95
CA ALA A 88 -19.17 23.16 -8.24
C ALA A 88 -20.42 22.77 -9.07
N PRO A 89 -20.62 21.46 -9.36
CA PRO A 89 -21.84 21.01 -10.01
C PRO A 89 -23.05 21.15 -9.06
N PRO A 90 -24.30 21.00 -9.54
CA PRO A 90 -25.49 21.01 -8.71
C PRO A 90 -25.41 20.05 -7.52
N PHE A 91 -25.98 20.42 -6.38
CA PHE A 91 -25.84 19.65 -5.13
C PHE A 91 -26.23 18.16 -5.28
N ARG A 92 -27.28 17.84 -6.05
CA ARG A 92 -27.67 16.44 -6.30
C ARG A 92 -26.61 15.66 -7.10
N GLU A 93 -25.97 16.32 -8.05
CA GLU A 93 -24.87 15.73 -8.83
C GLU A 93 -23.63 15.52 -7.95
N GLN A 94 -23.31 16.46 -7.05
CA GLN A 94 -22.26 16.26 -6.05
C GLN A 94 -22.51 15.01 -5.20
N GLN A 95 -23.73 14.83 -4.67
CA GLN A 95 -24.10 13.64 -3.90
C GLN A 95 -23.88 12.36 -4.72
N THR A 96 -24.33 12.36 -5.98
CA THR A 96 -24.21 11.19 -6.84
C THR A 96 -22.75 10.86 -7.16
N ILE A 97 -21.91 11.86 -7.40
CA ILE A 97 -20.46 11.69 -7.61
C ILE A 97 -19.79 11.15 -6.34
N GLY A 98 -20.12 11.74 -5.19
CA GLY A 98 -19.56 11.33 -3.89
C GLY A 98 -19.99 9.92 -3.48
N GLU A 99 -21.20 9.49 -3.82
CA GLU A 99 -21.68 8.12 -3.66
C GLU A 99 -20.95 7.14 -4.58
N LEU A 100 -20.83 7.47 -5.87
CA LEU A 100 -20.19 6.61 -6.87
C LEU A 100 -18.72 6.36 -6.56
N LEU A 101 -17.93 7.42 -6.37
CA LEU A 101 -16.51 7.29 -6.05
C LEU A 101 -16.31 6.73 -4.63
N GLY A 102 -17.23 7.06 -3.71
CA GLY A 102 -17.26 6.54 -2.35
C GLY A 102 -17.40 5.02 -2.31
N ALA A 103 -18.29 4.46 -3.13
CA ALA A 103 -18.48 3.01 -3.21
C ALA A 103 -17.19 2.28 -3.63
N LEU A 104 -16.42 2.83 -4.57
CA LEU A 104 -15.14 2.26 -4.98
C LEU A 104 -14.11 2.28 -3.84
N ASP A 105 -14.03 3.38 -3.10
CA ASP A 105 -13.14 3.48 -1.93
C ASP A 105 -13.58 2.55 -0.79
N ASP A 106 -14.88 2.42 -0.57
CA ASP A 106 -15.44 1.54 0.46
C ASP A 106 -15.10 0.07 0.15
N GLU A 107 -15.15 -0.34 -1.12
CA GLU A 107 -14.75 -1.68 -1.57
C GLU A 107 -13.23 -1.92 -1.42
N ILE A 108 -12.40 -0.92 -1.75
CA ILE A 108 -10.95 -1.00 -1.52
C ILE A 108 -10.65 -1.26 -0.03
N VAL A 109 -11.30 -0.53 0.87
CA VAL A 109 -11.15 -0.71 2.31
C VAL A 109 -11.65 -2.09 2.77
N ALA A 110 -12.74 -2.60 2.18
CA ALA A 110 -13.23 -3.94 2.48
C ALA A 110 -12.20 -5.01 2.07
N ASN A 111 -11.62 -4.87 0.88
CA ASN A 111 -10.56 -5.74 0.38
C ASN A 111 -9.30 -5.71 1.25
N GLU A 112 -8.87 -4.53 1.70
CA GLU A 112 -7.74 -4.39 2.64
C GLU A 112 -8.00 -5.18 3.93
N ARG A 113 -9.22 -5.12 4.49
CA ARG A 113 -9.59 -5.91 5.69
C ARG A 113 -9.56 -7.42 5.43
N VAL A 114 -9.99 -7.87 4.25
CA VAL A 114 -9.92 -9.29 3.87
C VAL A 114 -8.47 -9.75 3.79
N VAL A 115 -7.60 -8.97 3.13
CA VAL A 115 -6.16 -9.25 3.03
C VAL A 115 -5.53 -9.33 4.42
N ASP A 116 -5.75 -8.32 5.28
CA ASP A 116 -5.19 -8.28 6.63
C ASP A 116 -5.63 -9.48 7.47
N THR A 117 -6.90 -9.89 7.35
CA THR A 117 -7.44 -11.04 8.08
C THR A 117 -6.87 -12.34 7.56
N ALA A 118 -6.78 -12.51 6.25
CA ALA A 118 -6.19 -13.69 5.62
C ALA A 118 -4.70 -13.83 6.00
N GLU A 119 -3.94 -12.74 5.98
CA GLU A 119 -2.53 -12.74 6.41
C GLU A 119 -2.38 -13.11 7.88
N ARG A 120 -3.22 -12.58 8.78
CA ARG A 120 -3.20 -12.98 10.20
C ARG A 120 -3.50 -14.47 10.40
N LEU A 121 -4.43 -15.04 9.64
CA LEU A 121 -4.74 -16.47 9.71
C LEU A 121 -3.56 -17.32 9.21
N MET A 122 -2.88 -16.90 8.14
CA MET A 122 -1.66 -17.57 7.66
C MET A 122 -0.55 -17.54 8.72
N LEU A 123 -0.35 -16.40 9.37
CA LEU A 123 0.65 -16.26 10.44
C LEU A 123 0.28 -17.14 11.65
N ALA A 124 -0.97 -17.14 12.08
CA ALA A 124 -1.44 -17.96 13.21
C ALA A 124 -1.33 -19.47 12.94
N ALA A 125 -1.54 -19.91 11.69
CA ALA A 125 -1.34 -21.30 11.30
C ALA A 125 0.11 -21.74 11.52
N VAL A 126 1.09 -20.92 11.11
CA VAL A 126 2.52 -21.21 11.34
C VAL A 126 2.91 -21.00 12.80
N GLU A 127 2.30 -20.06 13.52
CA GLU A 127 2.52 -19.82 14.95
C GLU A 127 2.21 -21.06 15.81
N SER A 128 1.33 -21.95 15.35
CA SER A 128 1.04 -23.21 16.05
C SER A 128 2.21 -24.19 16.10
N ILE A 129 3.22 -24.04 15.23
CA ILE A 129 4.37 -24.94 15.12
C ILE A 129 5.40 -24.62 16.19
N THR A 130 5.72 -25.57 17.06
CA THR A 130 6.70 -25.40 18.14
C THR A 130 8.13 -25.83 17.78
N ILE A 131 8.30 -26.48 16.63
CA ILE A 131 9.60 -26.92 16.13
C ILE A 131 10.24 -25.78 15.35
N PHE A 132 11.53 -25.54 15.59
CA PHE A 132 12.28 -24.47 14.95
C PHE A 132 13.44 -25.05 14.15
N ALA A 133 13.73 -24.42 13.02
CA ALA A 133 14.90 -24.70 12.19
C ALA A 133 15.60 -23.38 11.80
N PRO A 134 16.90 -23.43 11.44
CA PRO A 134 17.53 -22.32 10.74
C PRO A 134 16.79 -22.01 9.43
N LEU A 135 16.63 -20.74 9.08
CA LEU A 135 16.01 -20.38 7.79
C LEU A 135 16.74 -20.99 6.58
N SER A 136 18.05 -21.20 6.67
CA SER A 136 18.85 -21.87 5.63
C SER A 136 18.39 -23.28 5.31
N ASP A 137 17.65 -23.95 6.21
CA ASP A 137 17.14 -25.29 6.00
C ASP A 137 15.85 -25.30 5.17
N LEU A 138 15.14 -24.16 5.13
CA LEU A 138 13.88 -23.99 4.41
C LEU A 138 14.03 -23.16 3.12
N ALA A 139 15.07 -22.33 3.03
CA ALA A 139 15.27 -21.42 1.92
C ALA A 139 16.75 -21.21 1.54
N ARG A 140 16.98 -20.96 0.25
CA ARG A 140 18.27 -20.55 -0.31
C ARG A 140 18.25 -19.08 -0.68
N GLN A 141 19.38 -18.41 -0.56
CA GLN A 141 19.52 -17.06 -1.06
C GLN A 141 19.91 -17.08 -2.56
N SER A 142 19.16 -16.36 -3.39
CA SER A 142 19.60 -15.98 -4.73
C SER A 142 20.35 -14.65 -4.70
N THR A 143 21.49 -14.60 -5.39
CA THR A 143 22.31 -13.39 -5.58
C THR A 143 22.42 -13.01 -7.05
N ARG A 144 21.67 -13.69 -7.94
CA ARG A 144 21.68 -13.42 -9.38
C ARG A 144 21.26 -11.99 -9.64
N SER A 145 22.07 -11.22 -10.36
CA SER A 145 21.82 -9.80 -10.62
C SER A 145 22.09 -9.43 -12.07
N CYS A 146 21.44 -8.37 -12.53
CA CYS A 146 21.66 -7.79 -13.86
C CYS A 146 21.61 -6.26 -13.83
N LYS A 147 22.24 -5.66 -14.86
CA LYS A 147 22.07 -4.26 -15.22
C LYS A 147 20.74 -4.09 -15.95
N PRO A 148 19.73 -3.40 -15.37
CA PRO A 148 18.40 -3.33 -15.96
C PRO A 148 18.34 -2.59 -17.30
N GLU A 149 19.33 -1.74 -17.60
CA GLU A 149 19.41 -0.94 -18.83
C GLU A 149 19.44 -1.80 -20.11
N GLN A 150 19.59 -3.12 -19.97
CA GLN A 150 19.54 -4.10 -21.05
C GLN A 150 18.11 -4.47 -21.47
N PHE A 151 17.09 -4.05 -20.73
CA PHE A 151 15.71 -4.46 -20.94
C PHE A 151 14.81 -3.24 -21.18
N SER A 152 13.98 -3.31 -22.23
CA SER A 152 13.00 -2.26 -22.53
C SER A 152 11.94 -2.17 -21.45
N ASP A 153 11.44 -3.32 -20.99
CA ASP A 153 10.32 -3.45 -20.08
C ASP A 153 10.68 -4.39 -18.92
N CYS A 154 10.50 -3.90 -17.70
CA CYS A 154 10.80 -4.61 -16.47
C CYS A 154 9.63 -4.46 -15.50
N VAL A 155 9.47 -5.49 -14.68
CA VAL A 155 8.66 -5.42 -13.46
C VAL A 155 9.61 -5.35 -12.29
N THR A 156 9.59 -4.26 -11.52
CA THR A 156 10.50 -4.08 -10.39
C THR A 156 9.78 -4.09 -9.03
N LEU A 157 10.33 -4.83 -8.08
CA LEU A 157 9.89 -4.90 -6.69
C LEU A 157 10.87 -4.11 -5.83
N VAL A 158 10.44 -2.93 -5.38
CA VAL A 158 11.25 -1.95 -4.62
C VAL A 158 10.56 -1.59 -3.31
N LEU A 159 11.32 -1.07 -2.34
CA LEU A 159 10.78 -0.73 -1.02
C LEU A 159 9.69 0.37 -1.04
N PRO A 160 9.79 1.44 -1.85
CA PRO A 160 8.71 2.41 -1.97
C PRO A 160 7.39 1.75 -2.41
N ALA A 161 7.46 0.90 -3.43
CA ALA A 161 6.30 0.15 -3.94
C ALA A 161 5.75 -0.85 -2.91
N PHE A 162 6.63 -1.45 -2.09
CA PHE A 162 6.19 -2.25 -0.93
C PHE A 162 5.32 -1.42 0.03
N ASN A 163 5.77 -0.22 0.38
CA ASN A 163 5.02 0.65 1.30
C ASN A 163 3.75 1.24 0.68
N ALA A 164 3.62 1.22 -0.64
CA ALA A 164 2.49 1.72 -1.40
C ALA A 164 1.49 0.60 -1.79
N GLY A 165 1.38 -0.45 -0.97
CA GLY A 165 0.43 -1.55 -1.19
C GLY A 165 1.06 -2.87 -1.65
N ALA A 166 2.40 -3.00 -1.62
CA ALA A 166 3.12 -4.18 -2.08
C ALA A 166 2.77 -4.56 -3.52
N GLU A 167 2.97 -3.60 -4.42
CA GLU A 167 2.69 -3.73 -5.85
C GLU A 167 3.96 -3.61 -6.70
N PRO A 168 4.20 -4.51 -7.65
CA PRO A 168 5.32 -4.37 -8.56
C PRO A 168 5.15 -3.15 -9.48
N GLU A 169 6.23 -2.42 -9.73
CA GLU A 169 6.25 -1.28 -10.65
C GLU A 169 6.62 -1.73 -12.07
N PHE A 170 5.84 -1.34 -13.06
CA PHE A 170 6.16 -1.55 -14.47
C PHE A 170 6.95 -0.34 -14.97
N VAL A 171 8.22 -0.55 -15.29
CA VAL A 171 9.13 0.53 -15.65
C VAL A 171 10.08 0.08 -16.74
N SER A 172 10.57 1.04 -17.53
CA SER A 172 11.64 0.74 -18.46
C SER A 172 12.96 0.55 -17.72
N GLY A 173 13.67 -0.53 -18.03
CA GLY A 173 14.98 -0.82 -17.46
C GLY A 173 16.01 0.28 -17.70
N LEU A 174 15.85 1.04 -18.79
CA LEU A 174 16.66 2.22 -19.14
C LEU A 174 16.61 3.34 -18.08
N THR A 175 15.53 3.40 -17.30
CA THR A 175 15.37 4.41 -16.23
C THR A 175 16.07 4.00 -14.92
N ILE A 176 16.42 2.72 -14.79
CA ILE A 176 16.99 2.15 -13.56
C ILE A 176 18.52 2.15 -13.66
N LYS A 177 19.16 3.14 -13.05
CA LYS A 177 20.63 3.33 -13.07
C LYS A 177 21.41 2.44 -12.09
N SER A 178 20.77 1.43 -11.51
CA SER A 178 21.35 0.62 -10.44
C SER A 178 21.06 -0.85 -10.66
N ASN A 179 22.04 -1.69 -10.32
CA ASN A 179 21.92 -3.15 -10.38
C ASN A 179 20.67 -3.64 -9.65
N LYS A 180 20.06 -4.71 -10.15
CA LYS A 180 18.88 -5.36 -9.54
C LYS A 180 19.11 -6.86 -9.43
N PHE A 181 18.46 -7.49 -8.47
CA PHE A 181 18.37 -8.95 -8.44
C PHE A 181 17.37 -9.43 -9.48
N VAL A 182 17.71 -10.53 -10.16
CA VAL A 182 16.83 -11.20 -11.12
C VAL A 182 16.06 -12.27 -10.38
N LEU A 183 14.73 -12.25 -10.50
CA LEU A 183 13.87 -13.28 -9.90
C LEU A 183 13.63 -14.40 -10.91
N SER A 184 14.38 -15.50 -10.80
CA SER A 184 14.29 -16.62 -11.75
C SER A 184 13.22 -17.65 -11.41
N GLU A 185 12.72 -17.64 -10.18
CA GLU A 185 11.68 -18.54 -9.68
C GLU A 185 10.84 -17.83 -8.59
N PRO A 186 9.65 -18.36 -8.24
CA PRO A 186 8.87 -17.85 -7.10
C PRO A 186 9.71 -17.78 -5.83
N CYS A 187 9.61 -16.67 -5.11
CA CYS A 187 10.49 -16.37 -3.98
C CYS A 187 9.83 -15.48 -2.93
N VAL A 188 10.49 -15.35 -1.79
CA VAL A 188 10.14 -14.38 -0.74
C VAL A 188 11.23 -13.34 -0.65
N LEU A 189 10.87 -12.06 -0.72
CA LEU A 189 11.80 -10.94 -0.61
C LEU A 189 11.77 -10.42 0.83
N PHE A 190 12.89 -10.52 1.54
CA PHE A 190 13.02 -9.98 2.90
C PHE A 190 13.84 -8.69 2.88
N SER A 191 13.28 -7.56 3.33
CA SER A 191 14.02 -6.30 3.35
C SER A 191 15.17 -6.32 4.36
N LYS A 192 16.36 -5.93 3.92
CA LYS A 192 17.51 -5.79 4.83
C LYS A 192 17.40 -4.59 5.77
N LEU A 193 16.48 -3.66 5.51
CA LEU A 193 16.40 -2.38 6.21
C LEU A 193 15.34 -2.40 7.31
N ASN A 194 15.74 -1.93 8.49
CA ASN A 194 14.90 -1.71 9.66
C ASN A 194 14.10 -2.96 10.04
N PRO A 195 14.75 -4.05 10.51
CA PRO A 195 14.09 -5.32 10.80
C PRO A 195 12.93 -5.19 11.81
N ARG A 196 12.90 -4.15 12.64
CA ARG A 196 11.77 -3.83 13.53
C ARG A 196 10.42 -3.63 12.79
N ILE A 197 10.46 -3.14 11.56
CA ILE A 197 9.29 -3.01 10.68
C ILE A 197 9.60 -3.85 9.43
N PRO A 198 9.43 -5.17 9.52
CA PRO A 198 9.84 -6.07 8.45
C PRO A 198 8.99 -5.79 7.20
N ARG A 199 9.65 -5.77 6.05
CA ARG A 199 9.00 -5.65 4.74
C ARG A 199 9.30 -6.92 3.98
N ILE A 200 8.33 -7.82 3.99
CA ILE A 200 8.47 -9.18 3.49
C ILE A 200 7.44 -9.41 2.40
N TRP A 201 7.92 -9.64 1.19
CA TRP A 201 7.09 -9.75 0.00
C TRP A 201 7.03 -11.19 -0.49
N ASN A 202 5.85 -11.79 -0.53
CA ASN A 202 5.65 -13.06 -1.24
C ASN A 202 5.51 -12.83 -2.75
N VAL A 203 6.42 -13.41 -3.54
CA VAL A 203 6.39 -13.43 -5.00
C VAL A 203 6.04 -14.84 -5.46
N GLY A 204 4.75 -15.19 -5.39
CA GLY A 204 4.27 -16.54 -5.71
C GLY A 204 4.21 -16.86 -7.20
N THR A 205 4.17 -15.85 -8.06
CA THR A 205 4.17 -16.01 -9.52
C THR A 205 5.00 -14.91 -10.16
N LEU A 206 5.80 -15.27 -11.15
CA LEU A 206 6.61 -14.32 -11.89
C LEU A 206 5.81 -13.74 -13.08
N PRO A 207 5.96 -12.43 -13.35
CA PRO A 207 5.40 -11.82 -14.55
C PRO A 207 6.08 -12.33 -15.82
N ALA A 208 5.47 -12.03 -16.98
CA ALA A 208 6.04 -12.36 -18.29
C ALA A 208 7.23 -11.45 -18.65
N GLU A 209 7.19 -10.20 -18.20
CA GLU A 209 8.27 -9.23 -18.31
C GLU A 209 9.42 -9.56 -17.35
N MET A 210 10.59 -8.95 -17.56
CA MET A 210 11.78 -9.20 -16.75
C MET A 210 11.54 -8.84 -15.26
N PRO A 211 11.51 -9.83 -14.34
CA PRO A 211 11.21 -9.58 -12.94
C PRO A 211 12.48 -9.25 -12.15
N LEU A 212 12.49 -8.05 -11.59
CA LEU A 212 13.64 -7.47 -10.91
C LEU A 212 13.28 -7.11 -9.47
N ALA A 213 14.18 -7.32 -8.52
CA ALA A 213 14.04 -6.83 -7.16
C ALA A 213 15.17 -5.85 -6.81
N SER A 214 14.85 -4.88 -5.94
CA SER A 214 15.85 -4.02 -5.33
C SER A 214 16.94 -4.86 -4.64
N THR A 215 18.19 -4.41 -4.75
CA THR A 215 19.31 -5.03 -4.02
C THR A 215 19.23 -4.83 -2.51
N GLU A 216 18.23 -4.08 -2.03
CA GLU A 216 17.88 -3.94 -0.60
C GLU A 216 17.12 -5.14 -0.03
N PHE A 217 16.65 -6.05 -0.87
CA PHE A 217 16.07 -7.31 -0.42
C PHE A 217 17.13 -8.42 -0.30
N VAL A 218 16.81 -9.44 0.49
CA VAL A 218 17.36 -10.79 0.37
C VAL A 218 16.33 -11.60 -0.39
N VAL A 219 16.74 -12.23 -1.50
CA VAL A 219 15.86 -13.07 -2.33
C VAL A 219 15.92 -14.50 -1.81
N LEU A 220 14.85 -14.97 -1.17
CA LEU A 220 14.75 -16.31 -0.58
C LEU A 220 13.95 -17.22 -1.51
N THR A 221 14.59 -18.26 -2.07
CA THR A 221 13.90 -19.30 -2.84
C THR A 221 13.63 -20.49 -1.93
N SER A 222 12.38 -20.95 -1.93
CA SER A 222 11.98 -22.09 -1.10
C SER A 222 12.73 -23.36 -1.52
N ILE A 223 13.09 -24.19 -0.55
CA ILE A 223 13.64 -25.52 -0.80
C ILE A 223 12.49 -26.52 -1.04
N ASP A 224 11.55 -26.64 -0.09
CA ASP A 224 10.51 -27.69 -0.12
C ASP A 224 9.15 -27.29 0.50
N VAL A 225 9.01 -26.12 1.14
CA VAL A 225 7.76 -25.70 1.82
C VAL A 225 6.82 -24.84 0.96
N GLY A 226 7.30 -24.29 -0.16
CA GLY A 226 6.57 -23.31 -0.97
C GLY A 226 6.67 -21.87 -0.44
N THR A 227 6.31 -20.88 -1.27
CA THR A 227 6.60 -19.47 -0.93
C THR A 227 5.69 -18.90 0.15
N LEU A 228 4.42 -19.32 0.24
CA LEU A 228 3.47 -18.82 1.23
C LEU A 228 3.75 -19.33 2.65
N PRO A 229 3.98 -20.64 2.88
CA PRO A 229 4.44 -21.13 4.18
C PRO A 229 5.80 -20.53 4.58
N LEU A 230 6.73 -20.40 3.63
CA LEU A 230 8.00 -19.72 3.87
C LEU A 230 7.80 -18.26 4.29
N TRP A 231 6.96 -17.52 3.56
CA TRP A 231 6.61 -16.13 3.87
C TRP A 231 6.02 -16.02 5.27
N ALA A 232 5.09 -16.90 5.64
CA ALA A 232 4.48 -16.90 6.96
C ALA A 232 5.48 -17.24 8.08
N ALA A 233 6.44 -18.15 7.82
CA ALA A 233 7.50 -18.49 8.76
C ALA A 233 8.49 -17.35 9.00
N VAL A 234 8.95 -16.66 7.94
CA VAL A 234 9.87 -15.52 8.10
C VAL A 234 9.18 -14.24 8.58
N SER A 235 7.85 -14.17 8.48
CA SER A 235 7.04 -13.03 8.94
C SER A 235 6.61 -13.13 10.39
N GLN A 236 7.00 -14.20 11.11
CA GLN A 236 6.75 -14.31 12.53
C GLN A 236 7.49 -13.21 13.32
N PRO A 237 6.88 -12.62 14.36
CA PRO A 237 7.49 -11.53 15.14
C PRO A 237 8.87 -11.88 15.70
N GLU A 238 9.06 -13.11 16.21
CA GLU A 238 10.31 -13.57 16.81
C GLU A 238 11.51 -13.49 15.86
N VAL A 239 11.29 -13.65 14.55
CA VAL A 239 12.35 -13.54 13.52
C VAL A 239 12.86 -12.10 13.46
N SER A 240 11.94 -11.14 13.45
CA SER A 240 12.27 -9.72 13.41
C SER A 240 12.90 -9.24 14.72
N GLU A 241 12.48 -9.79 15.86
CA GLU A 241 13.06 -9.53 17.18
C GLU A 241 14.51 -10.03 17.25
N GLU A 242 14.76 -11.28 16.85
CA GLU A 242 16.09 -11.88 16.79
C GLU A 242 17.03 -11.06 15.91
N LEU A 243 16.56 -10.68 14.72
CA LEU A 243 17.34 -9.90 13.77
C LEU A 243 17.64 -8.50 14.27
N THR A 244 16.70 -7.86 14.97
CA THR A 244 16.91 -6.53 15.55
C THR A 244 18.03 -6.53 16.58
N GLN A 245 18.17 -7.60 17.37
CA GLN A 245 19.27 -7.76 18.34
C GLN A 245 20.65 -7.91 17.68
N LYS A 246 20.68 -8.38 16.43
CA LYS A 246 21.90 -8.64 15.65
C LYS A 246 22.33 -7.48 14.76
N VAL A 247 21.57 -6.39 14.67
CA VAL A 247 21.94 -5.26 13.80
C VAL A 247 23.11 -4.47 14.36
N ALA A 248 24.15 -4.29 13.54
CA ALA A 248 25.21 -3.31 13.79
C ALA A 248 24.79 -1.92 13.29
N GLY A 249 24.69 -0.92 14.18
CA GLY A 249 24.47 0.50 13.81
C GLY A 249 23.94 1.37 14.95
N THR A 250 24.53 2.56 15.15
CA THR A 250 24.29 3.48 16.27
C THR A 250 23.23 4.58 16.02
N SER A 251 22.36 4.45 15.02
CA SER A 251 21.19 5.34 14.89
C SER A 251 19.93 4.56 14.51
N GLY A 252 18.85 4.77 15.25
CA GLY A 252 17.64 3.93 15.24
C GLY A 252 16.79 3.95 13.97
N SER A 253 17.30 4.40 12.81
CA SER A 253 16.52 4.52 11.56
C SER A 253 17.16 3.95 10.28
N HIS A 254 18.45 3.60 10.28
CA HIS A 254 19.16 2.97 9.15
C HIS A 254 19.85 1.67 9.57
N GLN A 255 19.11 0.85 10.30
CA GLN A 255 19.58 -0.45 10.74
C GLN A 255 19.52 -1.45 9.57
N ARG A 256 20.63 -2.15 9.29
CA ARG A 256 20.71 -3.13 8.22
C ARG A 256 21.16 -4.50 8.73
N ILE A 257 20.40 -5.54 8.42
CA ILE A 257 20.80 -6.93 8.70
C ILE A 257 21.77 -7.44 7.62
N ARG A 258 22.64 -8.38 7.99
CA ARG A 258 23.44 -9.12 7.01
C ARG A 258 22.63 -10.33 6.51
N PRO A 259 22.69 -10.70 5.23
CA PRO A 259 21.97 -11.87 4.70
C PRO A 259 22.29 -13.17 5.44
N HIS A 260 23.55 -13.36 5.87
CA HIS A 260 23.95 -14.50 6.67
C HIS A 260 23.20 -14.56 8.02
N ASP A 261 22.96 -13.42 8.66
CA ASP A 261 22.24 -13.36 9.94
C ASP A 261 20.77 -13.74 9.75
N LEU A 262 20.17 -13.38 8.61
CA LEU A 262 18.82 -13.80 8.22
C LEU A 262 18.76 -15.30 7.97
N LEU A 263 19.69 -15.87 7.20
CA LEU A 263 19.71 -17.30 6.90
C LEU A 263 19.96 -18.15 8.17
N ALA A 264 20.68 -17.60 9.15
CA ALA A 264 20.92 -18.26 10.43
C ALA A 264 19.79 -18.02 11.47
N ALA A 265 18.81 -17.16 11.18
CA ALA A 265 17.72 -16.87 12.10
C ALA A 265 16.85 -18.11 12.33
N ARG A 266 16.36 -18.28 13.56
CA ARG A 266 15.46 -19.39 13.89
C ARG A 266 14.07 -19.05 13.42
N VAL A 267 13.52 -19.91 12.57
CA VAL A 267 12.14 -19.81 12.08
C VAL A 267 11.36 -21.04 12.52
N ARG A 268 10.04 -20.90 12.66
CA ARG A 268 9.17 -22.06 12.83
C ARG A 268 9.25 -22.95 11.60
N ASP A 269 9.45 -24.24 11.79
CA ASP A 269 9.70 -25.17 10.69
C ASP A 269 8.40 -25.47 9.94
N ALA A 270 8.14 -24.72 8.86
CA ALA A 270 6.93 -24.85 8.06
C ALA A 270 6.75 -26.23 7.39
N ARG A 271 7.76 -27.11 7.41
CA ARG A 271 7.62 -28.52 6.97
C ARG A 271 6.71 -29.33 7.90
N GLU A 272 6.53 -28.87 9.14
CA GLU A 272 5.66 -29.50 10.15
C GLU A 272 4.19 -29.11 9.99
N LEU A 273 3.84 -28.28 9.00
CA LEU A 273 2.44 -28.00 8.68
C LEU A 273 1.75 -29.27 8.20
N ASP A 274 0.60 -29.59 8.80
CA ASP A 274 -0.26 -30.61 8.23
C ASP A 274 -0.80 -30.16 6.87
N ARG A 275 -1.21 -31.12 6.04
CA ARG A 275 -1.68 -30.84 4.67
C ARG A 275 -2.89 -29.91 4.62
N GLY A 276 -3.75 -29.93 5.63
CA GLY A 276 -4.92 -29.06 5.73
C GLY A 276 -4.53 -27.61 5.97
N LEU A 277 -3.68 -27.35 6.98
CA LEU A 277 -3.17 -25.99 7.24
C LEU A 277 -2.30 -25.47 6.10
N ALA A 278 -1.45 -26.30 5.50
CA ALA A 278 -0.67 -25.92 4.33
C ALA A 278 -1.57 -25.52 3.15
N GLY A 279 -2.64 -26.29 2.88
CA GLY A 279 -3.62 -25.95 1.84
C GLY A 279 -4.39 -24.67 2.14
N LEU A 280 -4.78 -24.45 3.40
CA LEU A 280 -5.45 -23.21 3.83
C LEU A 280 -4.57 -21.99 3.61
N ILE A 281 -3.28 -22.06 3.95
CA ILE A 281 -2.32 -20.97 3.72
C ILE A 281 -2.24 -20.62 2.23
N VAL A 282 -2.24 -21.62 1.35
CA VAL A 282 -2.21 -21.39 -0.11
C VAL A 282 -3.47 -20.67 -0.58
N GLU A 283 -4.65 -21.11 -0.15
CA GLU A 283 -5.92 -20.48 -0.54
C GLU A 283 -6.07 -19.05 0.00
N LEU A 284 -5.68 -18.82 1.26
CA LEU A 284 -5.66 -17.47 1.85
C LEU A 284 -4.69 -16.55 1.10
N GLY A 285 -3.50 -17.05 0.74
CA GLY A 285 -2.54 -16.28 -0.05
C GLY A 285 -3.05 -15.94 -1.45
N ARG A 286 -3.76 -16.87 -2.12
CA ARG A 286 -4.41 -16.62 -3.41
C ARG A 286 -5.51 -15.56 -3.27
N LEU A 287 -6.36 -15.66 -2.24
CA LEU A 287 -7.39 -14.66 -1.94
C LEU A 287 -6.77 -13.28 -1.72
N SER A 288 -5.71 -13.18 -0.91
CA SER A 288 -5.02 -11.91 -0.67
C SER A 288 -4.47 -11.31 -1.96
N TYR A 289 -3.88 -12.13 -2.84
CA TYR A 289 -3.40 -11.67 -4.14
C TYR A 289 -4.53 -11.13 -5.03
N GLU A 290 -5.67 -11.82 -5.08
CA GLU A 290 -6.84 -11.42 -5.86
C GLU A 290 -7.44 -10.10 -5.35
N ARG A 291 -7.63 -9.96 -4.04
CA ARG A 291 -8.18 -8.74 -3.44
C ARG A 291 -7.25 -7.54 -3.63
N ARG A 292 -5.93 -7.71 -3.51
CA ARG A 292 -4.96 -6.66 -3.89
C ARG A 292 -5.03 -6.30 -5.37
N ARG A 293 -5.28 -7.27 -6.27
CA ARG A 293 -5.44 -7.00 -7.71
C ARG A 293 -6.73 -6.23 -8.01
N GLU A 294 -7.82 -6.57 -7.34
CA GLU A 294 -9.09 -5.86 -7.45
C GLU A 294 -9.00 -4.44 -6.90
N SER A 295 -8.45 -4.23 -5.70
CA SER A 295 -8.25 -2.89 -5.13
C SER A 295 -7.46 -1.97 -6.06
N ARG A 296 -6.47 -2.51 -6.78
CA ARG A 296 -5.73 -1.78 -7.83
C ARG A 296 -6.62 -1.34 -9.00
N LEU A 297 -7.46 -2.25 -9.48
CA LEU A 297 -8.38 -1.95 -10.57
C LEU A 297 -9.34 -0.85 -10.11
N LEU A 298 -9.96 -1.01 -8.94
CA LEU A 298 -10.86 -0.03 -8.34
C LEU A 298 -10.18 1.33 -8.16
N ALA A 299 -8.94 1.37 -7.66
CA ALA A 299 -8.20 2.62 -7.48
C ALA A 299 -7.91 3.33 -8.81
N ARG A 300 -7.52 2.58 -9.86
CA ARG A 300 -7.31 3.13 -11.21
C ARG A 300 -8.61 3.65 -11.81
N THR A 301 -9.67 2.84 -11.77
CA THR A 301 -11.01 3.23 -12.24
C THR A 301 -11.51 4.47 -11.51
N ARG A 302 -11.34 4.54 -10.18
CA ARG A 302 -11.69 5.72 -9.38
C ARG A 302 -10.91 6.95 -9.84
N CYS A 303 -9.60 6.86 -10.05
CA CYS A 303 -8.77 7.97 -10.52
C CYS A 303 -9.19 8.46 -11.92
N GLU A 304 -9.46 7.54 -12.84
CA GLU A 304 -9.94 7.86 -14.19
C GLU A 304 -11.32 8.52 -14.15
N LEU A 305 -12.27 7.93 -13.42
CA LEU A 305 -13.62 8.49 -13.24
C LEU A 305 -13.58 9.85 -12.56
N LEU A 306 -12.74 10.04 -11.54
CA LEU A 306 -12.56 11.33 -10.89
C LEU A 306 -12.15 12.39 -11.91
N SER A 307 -11.14 12.12 -12.75
CA SER A 307 -10.69 13.04 -13.79
C SER A 307 -11.79 13.37 -14.80
N LEU A 308 -12.55 12.37 -15.25
CA LEU A 308 -13.62 12.53 -16.23
C LEU A 308 -14.85 13.28 -15.68
N LEU A 309 -15.25 12.98 -14.44
CA LEU A 309 -16.37 13.63 -13.76
C LEU A 309 -16.04 15.09 -13.40
N MET A 310 -14.83 15.36 -12.91
CA MET A 310 -14.42 16.72 -12.54
C MET A 310 -14.24 17.63 -13.75
N SER A 311 -13.91 17.08 -14.92
CA SER A 311 -13.83 17.82 -16.18
C SER A 311 -15.18 17.96 -16.91
N GLY A 312 -16.24 17.30 -16.43
CA GLY A 312 -17.56 17.28 -17.08
C GLY A 312 -17.60 16.52 -18.40
N LYS A 313 -16.54 15.77 -18.75
CA LYS A 313 -16.42 15.02 -20.01
C LYS A 313 -17.31 13.79 -20.06
N VAL A 314 -17.68 13.26 -18.89
CA VAL A 314 -18.58 12.10 -18.76
C VAL A 314 -19.74 12.49 -17.86
N ARG A 315 -20.96 12.17 -18.30
CA ARG A 315 -22.15 12.35 -17.46
C ARG A 315 -22.22 11.19 -16.47
N ILE A 316 -22.77 11.46 -15.29
CA ILE A 316 -22.90 10.46 -14.22
C ILE A 316 -23.64 9.19 -14.67
N ALA A 317 -24.66 9.33 -15.53
CA ALA A 317 -25.42 8.18 -16.03
C ALA A 317 -24.53 7.20 -16.81
N ASP A 318 -23.63 7.75 -17.63
CA ASP A 318 -22.71 6.97 -18.46
C ASP A 318 -21.60 6.34 -17.57
N ALA A 319 -21.14 7.06 -16.53
CA ALA A 319 -20.19 6.55 -15.54
C ALA A 319 -20.74 5.39 -14.68
N LYS A 320 -22.03 5.45 -14.30
CA LYS A 320 -22.68 4.38 -13.53
C LYS A 320 -22.79 3.08 -14.34
N ALA A 321 -23.10 3.18 -15.63
CA ALA A 321 -23.15 2.02 -16.53
C ALA A 321 -21.77 1.34 -16.62
N ALA A 322 -20.70 2.12 -16.78
CA ALA A 322 -19.34 1.59 -16.88
C ALA A 322 -18.86 0.86 -15.60
N VAL A 323 -19.25 1.32 -14.40
CA VAL A 323 -18.88 0.64 -13.15
C VAL A 323 -19.66 -0.67 -12.96
N GLY A 324 -20.91 -0.72 -13.41
CA GLY A 324 -21.74 -1.94 -13.34
C GLY A 324 -21.25 -3.08 -14.23
N GLU A 325 -20.41 -2.82 -15.24
CA GLU A 325 -19.79 -3.84 -16.09
C GLU A 325 -18.46 -4.39 -15.52
N VAL A 326 -17.89 -3.72 -14.51
CA VAL A 326 -16.60 -4.09 -13.87
C VAL A 326 -16.79 -4.86 -12.56
N SER A 327 -18.02 -4.86 -12.01
CA SER A 327 -18.41 -5.54 -10.76
C SER A 327 -18.99 -6.92 -11.04
#